data_AF-A0AA95GDE3-F1
#
_entry.id   AF-A0AA95GDE3-F1
#
_cell.length_a   1.000
_cell.length_b   1.000
_cell.length_c   1.000
_cell.angle_alpha   90.00
_cell.angle_beta   90.00
_cell.angle_gamma   90.00
#
_symmetry.space_group_name_H-M   'P 1'
#
loop_
_entity.id
_entity.type
_entity.pdbx_description
1 polymer ?
#
loop_
_entity_poly.entity_id
_entity_poly.type
_entity_poly.pdbx_seq_one_letter_code
_entity_poly.pdbx_strand_id
1 'polypeptide(L)'
;MKLKFPKLFVFFPLLFSNVVYANNITESEITSEELENIKTNCRAKNSSQMEQIRGFGKFNIQSEWLLRYCINNAIEVSIYKKDNLNKQDSEVFVNTFYKIQERLNYLENILDVESQKRLLCYQNLNKSMVLAFNTKDQDFINRAIISYYINTKNDCEKKSYY
;
A
#
# COMPACT_ATOMS: atom_id res chain seq x y z
N MET A 1 7.67 31.64 -46.55
CA MET A 1 6.48 31.51 -47.41
C MET A 1 5.67 30.31 -46.91
N LYS A 2 4.41 30.57 -46.52
CA LYS A 2 3.26 29.65 -46.37
C LYS A 2 3.35 28.47 -45.38
N LEU A 3 2.80 28.72 -44.19
CA LEU A 3 2.03 27.77 -43.37
C LEU A 3 1.02 26.99 -44.22
N LYS A 4 0.94 25.67 -44.03
CA LYS A 4 -0.27 24.86 -44.26
C LYS A 4 -0.30 23.62 -43.36
N PHE A 5 -1.04 23.71 -42.26
CA PHE A 5 -1.81 22.57 -41.76
C PHE A 5 -3.24 22.71 -42.33
N PRO A 6 -3.86 21.61 -42.77
CA PRO A 6 -5.14 21.23 -42.17
C PRO A 6 -5.26 19.69 -41.99
N LYS A 7 -5.62 19.22 -40.79
CA LYS A 7 -6.96 18.86 -40.28
C LYS A 7 -7.42 17.42 -40.63
N LEU A 8 -7.54 16.65 -39.56
CA LEU A 8 -8.52 15.58 -39.24
C LEU A 8 -8.85 14.54 -40.31
N PHE A 9 -8.71 13.26 -39.97
CA PHE A 9 -9.84 12.44 -39.48
C PHE A 9 -9.28 11.06 -39.13
N VAL A 10 -9.17 10.77 -37.84
CA VAL A 10 -9.09 9.38 -37.39
C VAL A 10 -10.25 9.16 -36.44
N PHE A 11 -11.34 8.66 -37.00
CA PHE A 11 -12.41 8.00 -36.26
C PHE A 11 -11.82 6.71 -35.68
N PHE A 12 -11.56 6.67 -34.38
CA PHE A 12 -11.52 5.41 -33.66
C PHE A 12 -12.85 5.25 -32.92
N PRO A 13 -13.61 4.18 -33.16
CA PRO A 13 -14.85 3.95 -32.46
C PRO A 13 -14.56 3.73 -30.97
N LEU A 14 -15.26 4.52 -30.17
CA LEU A 14 -15.52 4.35 -28.74
C LEU A 14 -16.10 2.96 -28.47
N LEU A 15 -15.26 1.94 -28.28
CA LEU A 15 -15.67 0.66 -27.68
C LEU A 15 -14.48 0.02 -26.94
N PHE A 16 -14.10 0.62 -25.82
CA PHE A 16 -13.63 -0.18 -24.69
C PHE A 16 -14.54 0.15 -23.51
N SER A 17 -15.53 -0.72 -23.31
CA SER A 17 -16.24 -0.86 -22.05
C SER A 17 -15.25 -1.31 -20.99
N ASN A 18 -14.50 -0.37 -20.42
CA ASN A 18 -13.89 -0.55 -19.10
C ASN A 18 -14.85 0.06 -18.07
N VAL A 19 -16.08 -0.45 -18.04
CA VAL A 19 -16.87 -0.43 -16.80
C VAL A 19 -16.33 -1.57 -15.96
N VAL A 20 -15.17 -1.34 -15.35
CA VAL A 20 -14.83 -1.95 -14.07
C VAL A 20 -14.89 -0.81 -13.06
N TYR A 21 -16.10 -0.28 -12.89
CA TYR A 21 -16.45 0.53 -11.74
C TYR A 21 -17.50 -0.25 -10.95
N ALA A 22 -16.98 -1.09 -10.07
CA ALA A 22 -17.58 -1.45 -8.79
C ALA A 22 -16.46 -2.04 -7.93
N ASN A 23 -15.64 -1.16 -7.34
CA ASN A 23 -14.88 -1.51 -6.14
C ASN A 23 -15.90 -1.75 -4.99
N ASN A 24 -16.59 -2.88 -5.06
CA ASN A 24 -17.37 -3.47 -3.97
C ASN A 24 -16.60 -4.64 -3.34
N ILE A 25 -15.27 -4.65 -3.47
CA ILE A 25 -14.40 -5.64 -2.83
C ILE A 25 -13.47 -4.89 -1.87
N THR A 26 -14.04 -4.26 -0.87
CA THR A 26 -13.30 -3.96 0.37
C THR A 26 -13.93 -4.61 1.59
N GLU A 27 -15.01 -5.38 1.41
CA GLU A 27 -15.58 -6.26 2.44
C GLU A 27 -15.11 -7.72 2.37
N SER A 28 -14.13 -8.12 1.52
CA SER A 28 -13.74 -9.54 1.42
C SER A 28 -12.25 -9.87 1.24
N GLU A 29 -11.32 -8.99 1.60
CA GLU A 29 -9.89 -9.37 1.62
C GLU A 29 -9.54 -10.26 2.84
N ILE A 30 -10.19 -10.00 3.98
CA ILE A 30 -10.14 -10.77 5.22
C ILE A 30 -11.56 -11.21 5.61
N THR A 31 -11.70 -12.35 6.30
CA THR A 31 -13.02 -12.81 6.77
C THR A 31 -13.44 -12.05 8.03
N SER A 32 -14.74 -12.01 8.33
CA SER A 32 -15.25 -11.41 9.57
C SER A 32 -14.68 -12.09 10.82
N GLU A 33 -14.52 -13.41 10.78
CA GLU A 33 -13.89 -14.18 11.87
C GLU A 33 -12.42 -13.78 12.07
N GLU A 34 -11.67 -13.65 10.98
CA GLU A 34 -10.28 -13.20 11.02
C GLU A 34 -10.15 -11.78 11.56
N LEU A 35 -11.03 -10.87 11.12
CA LEU A 35 -11.10 -9.51 11.63
C LEU A 35 -11.39 -9.46 13.14
N GLU A 36 -12.34 -10.25 13.64
CA GLU A 36 -12.64 -10.31 15.07
C GLU A 36 -11.50 -10.92 15.90
N ASN A 37 -10.81 -11.92 15.36
CA ASN A 37 -9.59 -12.47 15.96
C ASN A 37 -8.46 -11.42 16.03
N ILE A 38 -8.24 -10.67 14.96
CA ILE A 38 -7.27 -9.56 14.94
C ILE A 38 -7.62 -8.50 15.99
N LYS A 39 -8.89 -8.05 16.03
CA LYS A 39 -9.35 -7.07 17.02
C LYS A 39 -9.13 -7.56 18.45
N THR A 40 -9.47 -8.81 18.73
CA THR A 40 -9.32 -9.40 20.07
C THR A 40 -7.84 -9.47 20.48
N ASN A 41 -6.97 -9.95 19.58
CA ASN A 41 -5.53 -10.02 19.83
C ASN A 41 -4.91 -8.63 20.01
N CYS A 42 -5.30 -7.65 19.19
CA CYS A 42 -4.80 -6.28 19.31
C CYS A 42 -5.29 -5.60 20.59
N ARG A 43 -6.53 -5.84 21.04
CA ARG A 43 -7.03 -5.33 22.34
C ARG A 43 -6.21 -5.88 23.51
N ALA A 44 -5.90 -7.18 23.52
CA ALA A 44 -5.10 -7.82 24.56
C ALA A 44 -3.63 -7.34 24.57
N LYS A 45 -3.05 -7.07 23.40
CA LYS A 45 -1.70 -6.49 23.29
C LYS A 45 -1.68 -5.00 23.66
N ASN A 46 -2.72 -4.25 23.29
CA ASN A 46 -2.79 -2.83 23.59
C ASN A 46 -2.93 -2.56 25.08
N SER A 47 -3.68 -3.38 25.83
CA SER A 47 -3.73 -3.25 27.30
C SER A 47 -2.36 -3.43 27.95
N SER A 48 -1.59 -4.46 27.54
CA SER A 48 -0.27 -4.76 28.09
C SER A 48 0.85 -3.81 27.64
N GLN A 49 0.85 -3.35 26.37
CA GLN A 49 1.85 -2.41 25.85
C GLN A 49 1.60 -0.96 26.28
N MET A 50 0.33 -0.56 26.48
CA MET A 50 0.02 0.77 27.02
C MET A 50 0.52 0.96 28.45
N GLU A 51 0.52 -0.10 29.27
CA GLU A 51 1.10 -0.06 30.62
C GLU A 51 2.61 0.19 30.57
N GLN A 52 3.32 -0.46 29.63
CA GLN A 52 4.75 -0.26 29.44
C GLN A 52 5.06 1.15 28.91
N ILE A 53 4.36 1.62 27.87
CA ILE A 53 4.60 2.95 27.27
C ILE A 53 4.26 4.10 28.24
N ARG A 54 3.22 3.95 29.07
CA ARG A 54 2.92 4.92 30.14
C ARG A 54 4.02 4.95 31.22
N GLY A 55 4.66 3.82 31.50
CA GLY A 55 5.79 3.71 32.43
C GLY A 55 7.05 4.46 31.97
N PHE A 56 7.24 4.68 30.67
CA PHE A 56 8.43 5.36 30.12
C PHE A 56 8.30 6.89 29.97
N GLY A 57 7.16 7.47 30.35
CA GLY A 57 7.01 8.91 30.49
C GLY A 57 6.82 9.71 29.17
N LYS A 58 5.76 10.54 29.17
CA LYS A 58 5.49 11.65 28.25
C LYS A 58 5.23 11.36 26.76
N PHE A 59 4.69 10.20 26.40
CA PHE A 59 3.98 10.06 25.14
C PHE A 59 2.47 10.12 25.38
N ASN A 60 1.82 11.21 24.95
CA ASN A 60 0.36 11.28 24.90
C ASN A 60 -0.17 10.53 23.67
N ILE A 61 0.23 9.25 23.56
CA ILE A 61 -0.29 8.36 22.54
C ILE A 61 -1.62 7.82 23.08
N GLN A 62 -2.70 8.18 22.40
CA GLN A 62 -4.02 7.65 22.74
C GLN A 62 -4.02 6.14 22.49
N SER A 63 -4.51 5.37 23.46
CA SER A 63 -4.67 3.91 23.33
C SER A 63 -5.45 3.52 22.07
N GLU A 64 -6.40 4.36 21.68
CA GLU A 64 -7.18 4.19 20.45
C GLU A 64 -6.29 4.24 19.20
N TRP A 65 -5.29 5.12 19.16
CA TRP A 65 -4.37 5.21 18.02
C TRP A 65 -3.48 3.96 17.90
N LEU A 66 -2.96 3.43 19.00
CA LEU A 66 -2.20 2.17 19.00
C LEU A 66 -3.06 0.98 18.62
N LEU A 67 -4.31 0.94 19.08
CA LEU A 67 -5.26 -0.10 18.71
C LEU A 67 -5.47 -0.10 17.19
N ARG A 68 -5.76 1.08 16.62
CA ARG A 68 -5.92 1.28 15.18
C ARG A 68 -4.69 0.87 14.40
N TYR A 69 -3.52 1.26 14.88
CA TYR A 69 -2.25 0.90 14.25
C TYR A 69 -2.02 -0.62 14.26
N CYS A 70 -2.26 -1.28 15.41
CA CYS A 70 -2.15 -2.73 15.53
C CYS A 70 -3.10 -3.46 14.56
N ILE A 71 -4.37 -3.05 14.52
CA ILE A 71 -5.39 -3.68 13.66
C ILE A 71 -5.01 -3.52 12.19
N ASN A 72 -4.74 -2.28 11.74
CA ASN A 72 -4.36 -2.03 10.34
C ASN A 72 -3.10 -2.83 9.96
N ASN A 73 -2.07 -2.83 10.79
CA ASN A 73 -0.84 -3.59 10.56
C ASN A 73 -1.12 -5.10 10.45
N ALA A 74 -1.92 -5.67 11.36
CA ALA A 74 -2.26 -7.09 11.33
C ALA A 74 -3.04 -7.48 10.07
N ILE A 75 -3.93 -6.60 9.59
CA ILE A 75 -4.67 -6.79 8.34
C ILE A 75 -3.72 -6.77 7.14
N GLU A 76 -2.81 -5.79 7.07
CA GLU A 76 -1.78 -5.71 6.01
C GLU A 76 -0.93 -6.98 5.94
N VAL A 77 -0.51 -7.50 7.10
CA VAL A 77 0.26 -8.75 7.20
C VAL A 77 -0.56 -9.94 6.73
N SER A 78 -1.83 -10.03 7.10
CA SER A 78 -2.72 -11.11 6.65
C SER A 78 -2.87 -11.09 5.12
N ILE A 79 -3.21 -9.93 4.55
CA ILE A 79 -3.36 -9.75 3.10
C ILE A 79 -2.07 -10.15 2.39
N TYR A 80 -0.91 -9.66 2.86
CA TYR A 80 0.39 -10.02 2.29
C TYR A 80 0.63 -11.54 2.28
N LYS A 81 0.38 -12.21 3.41
CA LYS A 81 0.59 -13.66 3.54
C LYS A 81 -0.33 -14.46 2.61
N LYS A 82 -1.60 -14.06 2.52
CA LYS A 82 -2.60 -14.71 1.67
C LYS A 82 -2.25 -14.58 0.19
N ASP A 83 -1.87 -13.39 -0.25
CA ASP A 83 -1.57 -13.11 -1.66
C ASP A 83 -0.22 -13.71 -2.14
N ASN A 84 0.68 -13.99 -1.20
CA ASN A 84 2.04 -14.47 -1.48
C ASN A 84 2.30 -15.86 -0.87
N LEU A 85 1.25 -16.65 -0.67
CA LEU A 85 1.37 -18.04 -0.23
C LEU A 85 2.33 -18.79 -1.17
N ASN A 86 3.33 -19.46 -0.60
CA ASN A 86 4.37 -20.22 -1.30
C ASN A 86 5.37 -19.41 -2.14
N LYS A 87 5.35 -18.07 -2.06
CA LYS A 87 6.39 -17.24 -2.69
C LYS A 87 7.53 -16.96 -1.72
N GLN A 88 8.74 -16.85 -2.25
CA GLN A 88 9.87 -16.38 -1.47
C GLN A 88 9.83 -14.86 -1.35
N ASP A 89 10.24 -14.30 -0.21
CA ASP A 89 10.24 -12.85 0.00
C ASP A 89 11.11 -12.10 -1.02
N SER A 90 12.18 -12.72 -1.53
CA SER A 90 13.00 -12.19 -2.63
C SER A 90 12.21 -12.03 -3.93
N GLU A 91 11.36 -13.00 -4.27
CA GLU A 91 10.48 -12.95 -5.44
C GLU A 91 9.44 -11.84 -5.30
N VAL A 92 8.81 -11.77 -4.12
CA VAL A 92 7.81 -10.73 -3.82
C VAL A 92 8.44 -9.34 -3.89
N PHE A 93 9.66 -9.18 -3.37
CA PHE A 93 10.43 -7.95 -3.46
C PHE A 93 10.68 -7.53 -4.91
N VAL A 94 11.26 -8.42 -5.73
CA VAL A 94 11.60 -8.12 -7.14
C VAL A 94 10.36 -7.73 -7.94
N ASN A 95 9.27 -8.49 -7.77
CA ASN A 95 8.00 -8.18 -8.44
C ASN A 95 7.41 -6.84 -8.00
N THR A 96 7.50 -6.53 -6.70
CA THR A 96 7.03 -5.25 -6.16
C THR A 96 7.88 -4.09 -6.69
N PHE A 97 9.20 -4.27 -6.78
CA PHE A 97 10.11 -3.29 -7.35
C PHE A 97 9.74 -2.94 -8.79
N TYR A 98 9.53 -3.95 -9.65
CA TYR A 98 9.15 -3.71 -11.04
C TYR A 98 7.82 -3.00 -11.19
N LYS A 99 6.82 -3.35 -10.38
CA LYS A 99 5.53 -2.64 -10.35
C LYS A 99 5.69 -1.16 -9.98
N ILE A 100 6.57 -0.87 -9.01
CA ILE A 100 6.87 0.53 -8.63
C ILE A 100 7.50 1.28 -9.81
N GLN A 101 8.48 0.69 -10.51
CA GLN A 101 9.10 1.32 -11.68
C GLN A 101 8.08 1.57 -12.80
N GLU A 102 7.21 0.59 -13.08
CA GLU A 102 6.16 0.72 -14.09
C GLU A 102 5.20 1.87 -13.75
N ARG A 103 4.74 1.94 -12.48
CA ARG A 103 3.85 3.02 -12.03
C ARG A 103 4.51 4.39 -12.05
N LEU A 104 5.80 4.49 -11.70
CA LEU A 104 6.57 5.72 -11.84
C LEU A 104 6.57 6.22 -13.29
N ASN A 105 6.92 5.35 -14.24
CA ASN A 105 6.98 5.71 -15.66
C ASN A 105 5.60 6.11 -16.21
N TYR A 106 4.54 5.43 -15.78
CA TYR A 106 3.17 5.76 -16.17
C TYR A 106 2.74 7.14 -15.65
N LEU A 107 3.04 7.44 -14.39
CA LEU A 107 2.57 8.67 -13.72
C LEU A 107 3.39 9.92 -14.06
N GLU A 108 4.64 9.76 -14.53
CA GLU A 108 5.58 10.87 -14.76
C GLU A 108 5.02 11.98 -15.67
N ASN A 109 4.17 11.61 -16.63
CA ASN A 109 3.63 12.54 -17.62
C ASN A 109 2.16 12.94 -17.37
N ILE A 110 1.58 12.57 -16.22
CA ILE A 110 0.18 12.84 -15.88
C ILE A 110 0.11 13.96 -14.84
N LEU A 111 -0.52 15.09 -15.17
CA LEU A 111 -0.45 16.32 -14.39
C LEU A 111 -1.61 16.54 -13.40
N ASP A 112 -2.58 15.63 -13.30
CA ASP A 112 -3.66 15.81 -12.34
C ASP A 112 -3.19 15.63 -10.90
N VAL A 113 -3.89 16.30 -9.97
CA VAL A 113 -3.50 16.37 -8.54
C VAL A 113 -3.40 14.99 -7.90
N GLU A 114 -4.27 14.06 -8.29
CA GLU A 114 -4.31 12.73 -7.66
C GLU A 114 -3.16 11.86 -8.19
N SER A 115 -2.91 11.87 -9.50
CA SER A 115 -1.74 11.21 -10.09
C SER A 115 -0.42 11.74 -9.56
N GLN A 116 -0.30 13.05 -9.32
CA GLN A 116 0.91 13.65 -8.74
C GLN A 116 1.15 13.23 -7.29
N LYS A 117 0.09 13.05 -6.48
CA LYS A 117 0.23 12.47 -5.13
C LYS A 117 0.72 11.02 -5.18
N ARG A 118 0.17 10.21 -6.09
CA ARG A 118 0.61 8.82 -6.29
C ARG A 118 2.05 8.76 -6.77
N LEU A 119 2.43 9.63 -7.70
CA LEU A 119 3.81 9.74 -8.19
C LEU A 119 4.78 9.99 -7.04
N LEU A 120 4.48 10.97 -6.17
CA LEU A 120 5.31 11.26 -5.00
C LEU A 120 5.41 10.06 -4.05
N CYS A 121 4.31 9.36 -3.81
CA CYS A 121 4.31 8.15 -2.99
C CYS A 121 5.20 7.06 -3.59
N TYR A 122 5.07 6.75 -4.88
CA TYR A 122 5.93 5.76 -5.55
C TYR A 122 7.40 6.17 -5.59
N GLN A 123 7.71 7.47 -5.73
CA GLN A 123 9.08 7.97 -5.65
C GLN A 123 9.68 7.73 -4.25
N ASN A 124 8.88 7.94 -3.20
CA ASN A 124 9.30 7.69 -1.83
C ASN A 124 9.46 6.19 -1.55
N LEU A 125 8.56 5.34 -2.07
CA LEU A 125 8.67 3.89 -1.95
C LEU A 125 9.94 3.38 -2.63
N ASN A 126 10.23 3.84 -3.86
CA ASN A 126 11.43 3.44 -4.59
C ASN A 126 12.71 3.79 -3.81
N LYS A 127 12.82 5.01 -3.28
CA LYS A 127 13.95 5.43 -2.44
C LYS A 127 14.05 4.60 -1.15
N SER A 128 12.91 4.36 -0.49
CA SER A 128 12.87 3.63 0.78
C SER A 128 13.24 2.16 0.61
N MET A 129 12.82 1.51 -0.48
CA MET A 129 13.21 0.13 -0.81
C MET A 129 14.72 -0.01 -0.88
N VAL A 130 15.40 0.90 -1.57
CA VAL A 130 16.88 0.87 -1.67
C VAL A 130 17.51 1.01 -0.28
N LEU A 131 16.98 1.87 0.57
CA LEU A 131 17.50 2.08 1.93
C LEU A 131 17.28 0.87 2.84
N ALA A 132 16.10 0.24 2.79
CA ALA A 132 15.76 -0.88 3.66
C ALA A 132 16.67 -2.09 3.46
N PHE A 133 17.10 -2.35 2.22
CA PHE A 133 17.97 -3.49 1.93
C PHE A 133 19.43 -3.25 2.35
N ASN A 134 19.81 -2.00 2.56
CA ASN A 134 21.15 -1.66 3.06
C ASN A 134 21.29 -1.85 4.57
N THR A 135 20.20 -2.06 5.32
CA THR A 135 20.25 -2.20 6.80
C THR A 135 20.77 -3.57 7.25
N LYS A 136 20.65 -4.61 6.41
CA LYS A 136 20.94 -6.03 6.73
C LYS A 136 20.15 -6.59 7.94
N ASP A 137 19.13 -5.87 8.42
CA ASP A 137 18.23 -6.32 9.47
C ASP A 137 17.06 -7.07 8.82
N GLN A 138 17.01 -8.39 9.02
CA GLN A 138 16.02 -9.24 8.36
C GLN A 138 14.58 -8.95 8.81
N ASP A 139 14.37 -8.62 10.09
CA ASP A 139 13.03 -8.29 10.59
C ASP A 139 12.54 -6.97 10.00
N PHE A 140 13.45 -6.00 9.92
CA PHE A 140 13.17 -4.74 9.25
C PHE A 140 12.86 -4.93 7.76
N ILE A 141 13.67 -5.72 7.06
CA ILE A 141 13.49 -6.03 5.63
C ILE A 141 12.14 -6.72 5.40
N ASN A 142 11.80 -7.73 6.20
CA ASN A 142 10.53 -8.44 6.10
C ASN A 142 9.35 -7.49 6.29
N ARG A 143 9.42 -6.61 7.29
CA ARG A 143 8.36 -5.62 7.52
C ARG A 143 8.26 -4.61 6.38
N ALA A 144 9.40 -4.18 5.85
CA ALA A 144 9.47 -3.24 4.75
C ALA A 144 8.83 -3.82 3.47
N ILE A 145 9.12 -5.09 3.14
CA ILE A 145 8.52 -5.78 1.98
C ILE A 145 6.99 -5.79 2.07
N ILE A 146 6.43 -6.09 3.25
CA ILE A 146 4.98 -6.06 3.46
C ILE A 146 4.43 -4.66 3.16
N SER A 147 5.05 -3.62 3.71
CA SER A 147 4.62 -2.24 3.47
C SER A 147 4.73 -1.85 1.99
N TYR A 148 5.80 -2.22 1.29
CA TYR A 148 5.97 -1.92 -0.13
C TYR A 148 4.93 -2.64 -0.99
N TYR A 149 4.69 -3.91 -0.70
CA TYR A 149 3.68 -4.71 -1.38
C TYR A 149 2.29 -4.08 -1.22
N ILE A 150 1.88 -3.76 0.01
CA ILE A 150 0.55 -3.22 0.30
C ILE A 150 0.38 -1.83 -0.32
N ASN A 151 1.37 -0.94 -0.20
CA ASN A 151 1.27 0.37 -0.83
C ASN A 151 1.15 0.25 -2.36
N THR A 152 1.90 -0.67 -2.97
CA THR A 152 1.81 -0.91 -4.42
C THR A 152 0.47 -1.53 -4.81
N LYS A 153 -0.04 -2.50 -4.05
CA LYS A 153 -1.35 -3.15 -4.27
C LYS A 153 -2.50 -2.14 -4.18
N ASN A 154 -2.40 -1.19 -3.25
CA ASN A 154 -3.41 -0.14 -3.04
C ASN A 154 -3.19 1.09 -3.92
N ASP A 155 -2.27 1.03 -4.88
CA ASP A 155 -1.90 2.16 -5.73
C ASP A 155 -1.55 3.46 -4.97
N CYS A 156 -0.85 3.31 -3.85
CA CYS A 156 -0.51 4.39 -2.93
C CYS A 156 -1.72 5.12 -2.31
N GLU A 157 -2.92 4.54 -2.39
CA GLU A 157 -4.08 5.01 -1.67
C GLU A 157 -4.06 4.48 -0.24
N LYS A 158 -4.17 5.39 0.75
CA LYS A 158 -4.22 5.01 2.16
C LYS A 158 -5.57 4.36 2.46
N LYS A 159 -5.59 3.04 2.61
CA LYS A 159 -6.75 2.31 3.13
C LYS A 159 -6.74 2.36 4.66
N SER A 160 -7.87 2.76 5.24
CA SER A 160 -8.15 2.53 6.67
C SER A 160 -9.11 1.36 6.74
N TYR A 161 -8.69 0.28 7.40
CA TYR A 161 -9.56 -0.88 7.63
C TYR A 161 -10.32 -0.77 8.97
N TYR A 162 -10.08 0.32 9.70
CA TYR A 162 -10.68 0.69 10.99
C TYR A 162 -10.76 2.22 11.17
#